data_AF-D8G149-F1
#
_entry.id   AF-D8G149-F1
#
_cell.length_a   1.000
_cell.length_b   1.000
_cell.length_c   1.000
_cell.angle_alpha   90.00
_cell.angle_beta   90.00
_cell.angle_gamma   90.00
#
_symmetry.space_group_name_H-M   'P 1'
#
loop_
_entity.id
_entity.type
_entity.pdbx_description
1 polymer ?
#
loop_
_entity_poly.entity_id
_entity_poly.type
_entity_poly.pdbx_seq_one_letter_code
_entity_poly.pdbx_strand_id
1 'polypeptide(L)' 'MSDLTLSKGTTVVQANSSATEAEPKRRGQTLRLDEGAWKQLKHLATDLGKPSHDLLIEAVNDLFKKYGKPPIA' A
#
# COMPACT_ATOMS: atom_id res chain seq x y z
N MET A 1 42.76 -49.07 -12.30
CA MET A 1 42.78 -47.69 -11.75
C MET A 1 41.99 -46.81 -12.71
N SER A 2 41.22 -45.86 -12.18
CA SER A 2 40.30 -44.94 -12.87
C SER A 2 38.93 -45.56 -13.19
N ASP A 3 37.78 -44.95 -12.90
CA ASP A 3 37.44 -43.53 -12.73
C ASP A 3 36.22 -43.40 -11.79
N LEU A 4 36.31 -42.52 -10.80
CA LEU A 4 35.29 -42.28 -9.77
C LEU A 4 34.30 -41.23 -10.29
N THR A 5 33.13 -41.66 -10.76
CA THR A 5 32.10 -40.76 -11.30
C THR A 5 31.38 -40.02 -10.16
N LEU A 6 31.70 -38.74 -10.01
CA LEU A 6 31.10 -37.82 -9.04
C LEU A 6 29.70 -37.38 -9.54
N SER A 7 28.65 -38.08 -9.13
CA SER A 7 27.25 -37.64 -9.34
C SER A 7 26.94 -36.42 -8.46
N LYS A 8 26.98 -35.22 -9.06
CA LYS A 8 26.40 -34.01 -8.47
C LYS A 8 24.87 -34.11 -8.49
N GLY A 9 24.30 -34.57 -7.38
CA GLY A 9 22.86 -34.49 -7.13
C GLY A 9 22.42 -33.02 -7.07
N THR A 10 21.65 -32.58 -8.05
CA THR A 10 20.96 -31.28 -8.00
C THR A 10 19.63 -31.51 -7.30
N THR A 11 19.54 -31.11 -6.03
CA THR A 11 18.25 -31.07 -5.32
C THR A 11 17.47 -29.87 -5.83
N VAL A 12 16.42 -30.12 -6.62
CA VAL A 12 15.47 -29.09 -7.02
C VAL A 12 14.62 -28.75 -5.81
N VAL A 13 14.89 -27.60 -5.18
CA VAL A 13 14.03 -27.07 -4.11
C VAL A 13 12.75 -26.56 -4.78
N GLN A 14 11.71 -27.37 -4.70
CA GLN A 14 10.35 -27.02 -5.13
C GLN A 14 9.84 -25.86 -4.27
N ALA A 15 9.85 -24.65 -4.83
CA ALA A 15 9.25 -23.50 -4.19
C ALA A 15 7.73 -23.70 -4.10
N ASN A 16 7.23 -23.91 -2.88
CA ASN A 16 5.80 -23.86 -2.60
C ASN A 16 5.31 -22.42 -2.86
N SER A 17 4.61 -22.23 -3.99
CA SER A 17 3.88 -21.01 -4.27
C SER A 17 2.72 -20.87 -3.29
N SER A 18 2.94 -20.16 -2.19
CA SER A 18 1.85 -19.64 -1.37
C SER A 18 1.18 -18.55 -2.19
N ALA A 19 -0.09 -18.75 -2.55
CA ALA A 19 -0.89 -17.79 -3.30
C ALA A 19 -0.94 -16.47 -2.53
N THR A 20 -0.16 -15.48 -3.00
CA THR A 20 -0.26 -14.10 -2.55
C THR A 20 -1.63 -13.60 -2.97
N GLU A 21 -2.57 -13.48 -2.03
CA GLU A 21 -3.79 -12.68 -2.23
C GLU A 21 -3.33 -11.31 -2.72
N ALA A 22 -3.65 -10.99 -3.96
CA ALA A 22 -3.21 -9.75 -4.58
C ALA A 22 -3.82 -8.58 -3.80
N GLU A 23 -2.99 -7.81 -3.09
CA GLU A 23 -3.40 -6.55 -2.48
C GLU A 23 -4.20 -5.72 -3.52
N PRO A 24 -5.35 -5.15 -3.14
CA PRO A 24 -6.17 -4.38 -4.07
C PRO A 24 -5.32 -3.29 -4.70
N LYS A 25 -5.42 -3.15 -6.03
CA LYS A 25 -4.59 -2.22 -6.80
C LYS A 25 -4.93 -0.76 -6.43
N ARG A 26 -4.24 -0.24 -5.41
CA ARG A 26 -4.36 1.16 -4.97
C ARG A 26 -3.73 2.08 -6.02
N ARG A 27 -4.40 3.19 -6.34
CA ARG A 27 -3.88 4.24 -7.22
C ARG A 27 -3.81 5.54 -6.44
N GLY A 28 -2.72 6.27 -6.60
CA GLY A 28 -2.55 7.59 -6.00
C GLY A 28 -3.25 8.68 -6.81
N GLN A 29 -3.71 9.72 -6.12
CA GLN A 29 -4.18 10.96 -6.73
C GLN A 29 -3.35 12.12 -6.19
N THR A 30 -2.91 13.02 -7.08
CA THR A 30 -2.22 14.25 -6.69
C THR A 30 -3.25 15.33 -6.37
N LEU A 31 -3.18 15.90 -5.17
CA LEU A 31 -4.01 17.01 -4.73
C LEU A 31 -3.20 18.31 -4.79
N ARG A 32 -3.76 19.34 -5.43
CA ARG A 32 -3.18 20.69 -5.45
C ARG A 32 -3.92 21.54 -4.43
N LEU A 33 -3.19 21.96 -3.39
CA LEU A 33 -3.67 22.86 -2.35
C LEU A 33 -2.90 24.17 -2.46
N ASP A 34 -3.52 25.27 -2.03
CA ASP A 34 -2.75 26.47 -1.72
C ASP A 34 -1.82 26.22 -0.53
N GLU A 35 -0.83 27.10 -0.35
CA GLU A 35 0.17 26.96 0.70
C GLU A 35 -0.44 26.96 2.12
N GLY A 36 -1.49 27.74 2.34
CA GLY A 36 -2.19 27.84 3.62
C GLY A 36 -2.88 26.52 3.97
N ALA A 37 -3.68 25.99 3.05
CA ALA A 37 -4.35 24.70 3.23
C ALA A 37 -3.35 23.55 3.41
N TRP A 38 -2.22 23.56 2.67
CA TRP A 38 -1.16 22.56 2.86
C TRP A 38 -0.57 22.59 4.27
N LYS A 39 -0.25 23.79 4.79
CA LYS A 39 0.28 23.95 6.15
C LYS A 39 -0.75 23.53 7.19
N GLN A 40 -2.01 23.91 7.03
CA GLN A 40 -3.09 23.50 7.94
C GLN A 40 -3.25 21.99 8.00
N LEU A 41 -3.26 21.30 6.85
CA LEU A 41 -3.33 19.84 6.79
C LEU A 41 -2.15 19.19 7.52
N LYS A 42 -0.94 19.76 7.39
CA LYS A 42 0.26 19.25 8.07
C LYS A 42 0.20 19.45 9.58
N HIS A 43 -0.21 20.62 10.05
CA HIS A 43 -0.39 20.85 11.49
C HIS A 43 -1.45 19.91 12.06
N LEU A 44 -2.60 19.78 11.40
CA LEU A 44 -3.65 18.87 11.85
C LEU A 44 -3.17 17.41 11.91
N ALA A 45 -2.40 16.96 10.92
CA ALA A 45 -1.78 15.64 10.91
C ALA A 45 -0.84 15.45 12.12
N THR A 46 -0.02 16.45 12.43
CA THR A 46 0.87 16.46 13.59
C THR A 46 0.10 16.43 14.92
N ASP A 47 -0.91 17.29 15.06
CA ASP A 47 -1.72 17.41 16.28
C ASP A 47 -2.45 16.09 16.60
N LEU A 48 -2.90 15.38 15.56
CA LEU A 48 -3.59 14.09 15.69
C LEU A 48 -2.63 12.89 15.74
N GLY A 49 -1.33 13.09 15.51
CA GLY A 49 -0.36 12.00 15.41
C GLY A 49 -0.65 11.03 14.26
N LYS A 50 -1.28 11.52 13.18
CA LYS A 50 -1.69 10.71 12.01
C LYS A 50 -0.95 11.16 10.74
N PRO A 51 -0.71 10.27 9.77
CA PRO A 51 -0.20 10.70 8.48
C PRO A 51 -1.27 11.53 7.76
N SER A 52 -0.84 12.57 7.03
CA SER A 52 -1.76 13.42 6.25
C SER A 52 -2.61 12.62 5.25
N HIS A 53 -2.11 11.48 4.79
CA HIS A 53 -2.82 10.59 3.87
C HIS A 53 -4.10 10.02 4.48
N ASP A 54 -4.10 9.64 5.76
CA ASP A 54 -5.28 9.09 6.43
C ASP A 54 -6.38 10.14 6.57
N LEU A 55 -6.01 11.40 6.82
CA LEU A 55 -6.95 12.52 6.84
C LEU A 55 -7.58 12.78 5.46
N LEU A 56 -6.82 12.56 4.38
CA LEU A 56 -7.35 12.67 3.03
C LEU A 56 -8.31 11.51 2.72
N ILE A 57 -7.99 10.29 3.15
CA ILE A 57 -8.89 9.13 3.03
C ILE A 57 -10.20 9.40 3.80
N GLU A 58 -10.10 9.94 5.02
CA GLU A 58 -11.24 10.36 5.84
C GLU A 58 -12.10 11.39 5.10
N ALA A 59 -11.50 12.45 4.57
CA ALA A 59 -12.19 13.48 3.81
C ALA A 59 -12.90 12.93 2.56
N VAL A 60 -12.29 11.99 1.82
CA VAL A 60 -12.92 11.35 0.66
C VAL A 60 -14.10 10.47 1.09
N ASN A 61 -13.95 9.71 2.17
CA ASN A 61 -15.04 8.89 2.71
C ASN A 61 -16.22 9.75 3.20
N ASP A 62 -15.95 10.89 3.83
CA ASP A 62 -16.99 11.83 4.25
C ASP A 62 -17.67 12.51 3.06
N LEU A 63 -16.93 12.76 1.97
CA LEU A 63 -17.52 13.19 0.71
C LEU A 63 -18.48 12.11 0.17
N PHE A 64 -18.09 10.83 0.17
CA PHE A 64 -18.99 9.75 -0.26
C PHE A 64 -20.25 9.68 0.58
N LYS A 65 -20.14 9.73 1.91
CA LYS A 65 -21.31 9.76 2.82
C LYS A 65 -22.23 10.93 2.51
N LYS A 66 -21.69 12.14 2.30
CA LYS A 66 -22.45 13.34 1.95
C LYS A 66 -23.31 13.16 0.69
N TYR A 67 -22.86 12.34 -0.26
CA TYR A 67 -23.57 12.03 -1.51
C TYR A 67 -24.28 10.67 -1.49
N GLY A 68 -24.43 10.02 -0.34
CA GLY A 68 -25.12 8.72 -0.21
C GLY A 68 -24.38 7.56 -0.86
N LYS A 69 -23.05 7.68 -1.02
CA LYS A 69 -22.17 6.63 -1.56
C LYS A 69 -21.46 5.88 -0.42
N PRO A 70 -21.10 4.60 -0.62
CA PRO A 70 -20.38 3.84 0.39
C PRO A 70 -18.95 4.40 0.59
N PRO A 71 -18.44 4.45 1.84
CA PRO A 71 -17.11 4.96 2.16
C PRO A 71 -16.03 3.90 1.86
N ILE A 72 -15.58 3.84 0.60
CA ILE A 72 -14.64 2.82 0.09
C ILE A 72 -13.27 3.41 -0.32
N ALA A 73 -12.93 4.60 0.16
CA ALA A 73 -11.63 5.22 -0.09
C ALA A 73 -10.52 4.53 0.71
#